data_AF-A0A4U5N6D7-F1
#
_entry.id   AF-A0A4U5N6D7-F1
#
_cell.length_a   1.000
_cell.length_b   1.000
_cell.length_c   1.000
_cell.angle_alpha   90.00
_cell.angle_beta   90.00
_cell.angle_gamma   90.00
#
_symmetry.space_group_name_H-M   'P 1'
#
loop_
_entity.id
_entity.type
_entity.pdbx_description
1 polymer ?
#
loop_
_entity_poly.entity_id
_entity_poly.type
_entity_poly.pdbx_seq_one_letter_code
_entity_poly.pdbx_strand_id
1 'polypeptide(L)'
;MEYESQLDLCVTAAMNQIRNLSYGELKEMLDNESKVDALIDSLPQVRSLPGEKDMLLAQNKSFAECNLALEPKLSEAKVDLMANYEEAVKHKSDVDQLKARLDSLSTKRSIDATCACLQAAVREAEDESEKLMEDLQSRRLEVDRFVDEYVKKKSLAHKRKIKSEKLLAIVNEQQMIMDGRRTSTRFVPYPDGNSGSLYPNPRHSYY
;
A
#
# COMPACT_ATOMS: atom_id res chain seq x y z
N MET A 1 -15.23 41.08 14.34
CA MET A 1 -14.36 42.09 13.71
C MET A 1 -14.94 42.63 12.41
N GLU A 2 -15.44 41.82 11.47
CA GLU A 2 -16.06 42.35 10.22
C GLU A 2 -17.36 43.14 10.46
N TYR A 3 -18.23 42.68 11.37
CA TYR A 3 -19.50 43.36 11.67
C TYR A 3 -19.33 44.74 12.32
N GLU A 4 -18.35 44.93 13.21
CA GLU A 4 -18.06 46.25 13.81
C GLU A 4 -17.56 47.24 12.75
N SER A 5 -16.72 46.77 11.81
CA SER A 5 -16.26 47.60 10.70
C SER A 5 -17.39 47.98 9.73
N GLN A 6 -18.35 47.09 9.49
CA GLN A 6 -19.54 47.39 8.68
C GLN A 6 -20.46 48.38 9.39
N LEU A 7 -20.61 48.27 10.71
CA LEU A 7 -21.40 49.20 11.52
C LEU A 7 -20.81 50.62 11.46
N ASP A 8 -19.49 50.76 11.61
CA ASP A 8 -18.79 52.05 11.50
C ASP A 8 -18.96 52.69 10.11
N LEU A 9 -18.98 51.87 9.06
CA LEU A 9 -19.22 52.31 7.69
C LEU A 9 -20.66 52.82 7.50
N CYS A 10 -21.64 52.12 8.07
CA CYS A 10 -23.04 52.53 8.06
C CYS A 10 -23.27 53.84 8.82
N VAL A 11 -22.67 53.98 10.01
CA VAL A 11 -22.74 55.20 10.83
C VAL A 11 -22.11 56.37 10.09
N THR A 12 -20.95 56.17 9.46
CA THR A 12 -20.29 57.21 8.66
C THR A 12 -21.15 57.63 7.46
N ALA A 13 -21.78 56.68 6.77
CA ALA A 13 -22.68 56.96 5.65
C ALA A 13 -23.94 57.72 6.08
N ALA A 14 -24.54 57.33 7.21
CA ALA A 14 -25.69 58.03 7.78
C ALA A 14 -25.34 59.48 8.19
N MET A 15 -24.22 59.66 8.88
CA MET A 15 -23.73 60.98 9.28
C MET A 15 -23.49 61.91 8.08
N ASN A 16 -23.01 61.38 6.95
CA ASN A 16 -22.82 62.15 5.73
C ASN A 16 -24.13 62.63 5.09
N GLN A 17 -25.23 61.87 5.22
CA GLN A 17 -26.53 62.27 4.69
C GLN A 17 -27.22 63.36 5.53
N ILE A 18 -27.05 63.32 6.86
CA ILE A 18 -27.70 64.29 7.77
C ILE A 18 -26.89 65.57 7.99
N ARG A 19 -25.61 65.60 7.63
CA ARG A 19 -24.69 66.73 7.88
C ARG A 19 -25.13 68.07 7.28
N ASN A 20 -25.90 68.05 6.20
CA ASN A 20 -26.36 69.25 5.49
C ASN A 20 -27.80 69.65 5.81
N LEU A 21 -28.46 68.97 6.75
CA LEU A 21 -29.84 69.27 7.15
C LEU A 21 -29.90 70.47 8.10
N SER A 22 -30.99 71.24 8.01
CA SER A 22 -31.25 72.35 8.92
C SER A 22 -31.69 71.85 10.31
N TYR A 23 -31.60 72.72 11.32
CA TYR A 23 -32.01 72.41 12.69
C TYR A 23 -33.48 71.94 12.78
N GLY A 24 -34.37 72.53 11.98
CA GLY A 24 -35.78 72.14 11.94
C GLY A 24 -35.97 70.71 11.42
N GLU A 25 -35.24 70.34 10.36
CA GLU A 25 -35.29 68.99 9.76
C GLU A 25 -34.64 67.94 10.67
N LEU A 26 -33.53 68.28 11.34
CA LEU A 26 -32.88 67.41 12.32
C LEU A 26 -33.76 67.18 13.56
N LYS A 27 -34.47 68.22 14.02
CA LYS A 27 -35.41 68.10 15.14
C LYS A 27 -36.61 67.24 14.78
N GLU A 28 -37.17 67.43 13.57
CA GLU A 28 -38.25 66.60 13.07
C GLU A 28 -37.84 65.13 12.89
N MET A 29 -36.57 64.87 12.52
CA MET A 29 -36.02 63.52 12.44
C MET A 29 -35.80 62.90 13.82
N LEU A 30 -35.38 63.69 14.82
CA LEU A 30 -35.25 63.24 16.21
C LEU A 30 -36.61 62.90 16.84
N ASP A 31 -37.65 63.69 16.50
CA ASP A 31 -39.00 63.54 17.03
C ASP A 31 -39.83 62.48 16.26
N ASN A 32 -39.32 61.94 15.14
CA ASN A 32 -40.01 60.95 14.30
C ASN A 32 -39.11 59.76 13.93
N GLU A 33 -39.27 58.66 14.66
CA GLU A 33 -38.53 57.41 14.50
C GLU A 33 -38.64 56.83 13.07
N SER A 34 -39.79 56.97 12.40
CA SER A 34 -39.97 56.49 11.03
C SER A 34 -39.08 57.20 10.00
N LYS A 35 -38.65 58.44 10.28
CA LYS A 35 -37.67 59.14 9.43
C LYS A 35 -36.25 58.60 9.63
N VAL A 36 -35.93 58.15 10.84
CA VAL A 36 -34.66 57.49 11.15
C VAL A 36 -34.62 56.11 10.49
N ASP A 37 -35.72 55.34 10.56
CA ASP A 37 -35.83 54.05 9.85
C ASP A 37 -35.69 54.21 8.35
N ALA A 38 -36.36 55.21 7.76
CA ALA A 38 -36.23 55.52 6.33
C ALA A 38 -34.80 55.89 5.93
N LEU A 39 -34.06 56.60 6.80
CA LEU A 39 -32.65 56.89 6.60
C LEU A 39 -31.83 55.59 6.60
N ILE A 40 -32.04 54.71 7.58
CA ILE A 40 -31.34 53.42 7.70
C ILE A 40 -31.62 52.54 6.47
N ASP A 41 -32.87 52.44 6.04
CA ASP A 41 -33.27 51.69 4.85
C ASP A 41 -32.73 52.30 3.55
N SER A 42 -32.43 53.59 3.54
CA SER A 42 -31.82 54.25 2.38
C SER A 42 -30.32 53.97 2.25
N LEU A 43 -29.66 53.53 3.33
CA LEU A 43 -28.22 53.28 3.33
C LEU A 43 -27.87 52.17 2.33
N PRO A 44 -26.86 52.37 1.45
CA PRO A 44 -26.50 51.39 0.44
C PRO A 44 -26.07 50.06 1.05
N GLN A 45 -25.43 50.09 2.23
CA GLN A 45 -25.03 48.90 2.98
C GLN A 45 -26.23 48.07 3.42
N VAL A 46 -27.32 48.72 3.87
CA VAL A 46 -28.54 48.02 4.31
C VAL A 46 -29.33 47.50 3.11
N ARG A 47 -29.39 48.29 2.02
CA ARG A 47 -30.08 47.89 0.78
C ARG A 47 -29.42 46.72 0.05
N SER A 48 -28.11 46.52 0.20
CA SER A 48 -27.41 45.40 -0.43
C SER A 48 -27.59 44.06 0.29
N LEU A 49 -27.87 44.08 1.60
CA LEU A 49 -27.95 42.86 2.43
C LEU A 49 -28.99 41.83 1.94
N PRO A 50 -30.22 42.20 1.53
CA PRO A 50 -31.18 41.21 1.01
C PRO A 50 -30.66 40.49 -0.23
N GLY A 51 -30.01 41.21 -1.15
CA GLY A 51 -29.44 40.64 -2.37
C GLY A 51 -28.23 39.74 -2.08
N GLU A 52 -27.36 40.15 -1.16
CA GLU A 52 -26.23 39.34 -0.71
C GLU A 52 -26.71 38.06 -0.01
N LYS A 53 -27.73 38.17 0.85
CA LYS A 53 -28.38 37.02 1.49
C LYS A 53 -28.94 36.06 0.45
N ASP A 54 -29.70 36.55 -0.52
CA ASP A 54 -30.31 35.70 -1.54
C ASP A 54 -29.25 35.04 -2.44
N MET A 55 -28.16 35.75 -2.76
CA MET A 55 -27.00 35.20 -3.46
C MET A 55 -26.34 34.07 -2.65
N LEU A 56 -26.05 34.30 -1.37
CA LEU A 56 -25.44 33.29 -0.50
C LEU A 56 -26.34 32.07 -0.30
N LEU A 57 -27.66 32.28 -0.17
CA LEU A 57 -28.63 31.19 -0.09
C LEU A 57 -28.66 30.37 -1.39
N ALA A 58 -28.64 31.03 -2.55
CA ALA A 58 -28.58 30.35 -3.84
C ALA A 58 -27.28 29.53 -3.98
N GLN A 59 -26.13 30.11 -3.59
CA GLN A 59 -24.85 29.41 -3.61
C GLN A 59 -24.84 28.21 -2.66
N ASN A 60 -25.28 28.39 -1.41
CA ASN A 60 -25.35 27.32 -0.43
C ASN A 60 -26.26 26.18 -0.92
N LYS A 61 -27.43 26.53 -1.49
CA LYS A 61 -28.34 25.56 -2.09
C LYS A 61 -27.69 24.79 -3.23
N SER A 62 -27.01 25.48 -4.15
CA SER A 62 -26.28 24.84 -5.25
C SER A 62 -25.19 23.89 -4.75
N PHE A 63 -24.46 24.26 -3.69
CA PHE A 63 -23.46 23.37 -3.08
C PHE A 63 -24.11 22.17 -2.40
N ALA A 64 -25.21 22.37 -1.68
CA ALA A 64 -25.94 21.29 -1.04
C ALA A 64 -26.48 20.29 -2.08
N GLU A 65 -27.06 20.78 -3.18
CA GLU A 65 -27.54 19.93 -4.28
C GLU A 65 -26.40 19.15 -4.94
N CYS A 66 -25.26 19.78 -5.19
CA CYS A 66 -24.07 19.10 -5.73
C CYS A 66 -23.55 18.03 -4.76
N ASN A 67 -23.45 18.35 -3.47
CA ASN A 67 -23.02 17.40 -2.43
C ASN A 67 -23.96 16.19 -2.34
N LEU A 68 -25.27 16.42 -2.37
CA LEU A 68 -26.28 15.35 -2.36
C LEU A 68 -26.21 14.49 -3.62
N ALA A 69 -25.91 15.08 -4.79
CA ALA A 69 -25.75 14.34 -6.04
C ALA A 69 -24.47 13.49 -6.09
N LEU A 70 -23.44 13.88 -5.33
CA LEU A 70 -22.17 13.15 -5.25
C LEU A 70 -22.20 11.99 -4.25
N GLU A 71 -23.01 12.09 -3.20
CA GLU A 71 -23.16 11.07 -2.16
C GLU A 71 -23.42 9.64 -2.71
N PRO A 72 -24.38 9.40 -3.63
CA PRO A 72 -24.62 8.05 -4.14
C PRO A 72 -23.43 7.53 -4.96
N LYS A 73 -22.76 8.39 -5.73
CA LYS A 73 -21.59 7.99 -6.54
C LYS A 73 -20.40 7.61 -5.66
N LEU A 74 -20.18 8.36 -4.58
CA LEU A 74 -19.13 8.05 -3.61
C LEU A 74 -19.45 6.77 -2.83
N SER A 75 -20.73 6.56 -2.48
CA SER A 75 -21.19 5.35 -1.81
C SER A 75 -20.97 4.11 -2.67
N GLU A 76 -21.38 4.15 -3.94
CA GLU A 76 -21.15 3.07 -4.92
C GLU A 76 -19.65 2.81 -5.13
N ALA A 77 -18.86 3.85 -5.42
CA ALA A 77 -17.41 3.70 -5.60
C ALA A 77 -16.71 3.12 -4.36
N LYS A 78 -17.20 3.46 -3.15
CA LYS A 78 -16.68 2.90 -1.91
C LYS A 78 -17.01 1.41 -1.78
N VAL A 79 -18.23 0.99 -2.12
CA VAL A 79 -18.63 -0.41 -2.12
C VAL A 79 -17.78 -1.21 -3.10
N ASP A 80 -17.61 -0.72 -4.33
CA ASP A 80 -16.78 -1.38 -5.34
C ASP A 80 -15.32 -1.48 -4.91
N LEU A 81 -14.77 -0.41 -4.33
CA LEU A 81 -13.41 -0.40 -3.81
C LEU A 81 -13.24 -1.45 -2.69
N MET A 82 -14.21 -1.55 -1.78
CA MET A 82 -14.18 -2.54 -0.70
C MET A 82 -14.23 -3.96 -1.26
N ALA A 83 -15.13 -4.23 -2.22
CA ALA A 83 -15.23 -5.54 -2.86
C ALA A 83 -13.92 -5.95 -3.57
N ASN A 84 -13.36 -5.05 -4.38
CA ASN A 84 -12.10 -5.29 -5.08
C ASN A 84 -10.94 -5.48 -4.11
N TYR A 85 -10.92 -4.73 -3.00
CA TYR A 85 -9.90 -4.87 -1.97
C TYR A 85 -10.00 -6.23 -1.27
N GLU A 86 -11.21 -6.68 -0.91
CA GLU A 86 -11.44 -8.00 -0.32
C GLU A 86 -10.98 -9.13 -1.25
N GLU A 87 -11.30 -9.04 -2.55
CA GLU A 87 -10.83 -10.00 -3.56
C GLU A 87 -9.30 -10.00 -3.68
N ALA A 88 -8.67 -8.82 -3.72
CA ALA A 88 -7.23 -8.69 -3.76
C ALA A 88 -6.54 -9.30 -2.52
N VAL A 89 -7.11 -9.08 -1.32
CA VAL A 89 -6.63 -9.67 -0.07
C VAL A 89 -6.75 -11.20 -0.11
N LYS A 90 -7.87 -11.72 -0.62
CA LYS A 90 -8.06 -13.17 -0.80
C LYS A 90 -7.02 -13.76 -1.74
N HIS A 91 -6.83 -13.16 -2.92
CA HIS A 91 -5.82 -13.61 -3.86
C HIS A 91 -4.39 -13.53 -3.30
N LYS A 92 -4.08 -12.48 -2.54
CA LYS A 92 -2.79 -12.39 -1.84
C LYS A 92 -2.62 -13.55 -0.86
N SER A 93 -3.64 -13.86 -0.07
CA SER A 93 -3.60 -15.01 0.84
C SER A 93 -3.39 -16.33 0.11
N ASP A 94 -4.09 -16.55 -1.00
CA ASP A 94 -3.94 -17.76 -1.83
C ASP A 94 -2.52 -17.87 -2.39
N VAL A 95 -1.96 -16.76 -2.88
CA VAL A 95 -0.58 -16.69 -3.38
C VAL A 95 0.42 -16.97 -2.27
N ASP A 96 0.24 -16.39 -1.09
CA ASP A 96 1.14 -16.60 0.05
C ASP A 96 1.09 -18.05 0.54
N GLN A 97 -0.09 -18.69 0.53
CA GLN A 97 -0.24 -20.12 0.83
C GLN A 97 0.45 -21.00 -0.22
N LEU A 98 0.27 -20.68 -1.51
CA LEU A 98 0.92 -21.41 -2.61
C LEU A 98 2.44 -21.26 -2.56
N LYS A 99 2.94 -20.07 -2.25
CA LYS A 99 4.37 -19.80 -2.04
C LYS A 99 4.91 -20.59 -0.85
N ALA A 100 4.24 -20.55 0.31
CA ALA A 100 4.67 -21.33 1.48
C ALA A 100 4.71 -22.84 1.17
N ARG A 101 3.73 -23.35 0.42
CA ARG A 101 3.73 -24.74 -0.05
C ARG A 101 4.89 -25.01 -1.00
N LEU A 102 5.12 -24.14 -1.97
CA LEU A 102 6.23 -24.24 -2.91
C LEU A 102 7.58 -24.23 -2.20
N ASP A 103 7.78 -23.31 -1.25
CA ASP A 103 8.99 -23.20 -0.45
C ASP A 103 9.22 -24.47 0.37
N SER A 104 8.18 -25.00 1.03
CA SER A 104 8.29 -26.26 1.77
C SER A 104 8.70 -27.45 0.89
N LEU A 105 8.19 -27.51 -0.35
CA LEU A 105 8.54 -28.54 -1.31
C LEU A 105 9.93 -28.32 -1.88
N SER A 106 10.31 -27.07 -2.13
CA SER A 106 11.62 -26.64 -2.60
C SER A 106 12.70 -26.97 -1.58
N THR A 107 12.47 -26.71 -0.29
CA THR A 107 13.42 -27.10 0.78
C THR A 107 13.57 -28.61 0.86
N LYS A 108 12.47 -29.39 0.78
CA LYS A 108 12.53 -30.86 0.83
C LYS A 108 13.17 -31.47 -0.42
N ARG A 109 12.98 -30.86 -1.57
CA ARG A 109 13.55 -31.29 -2.86
C ARG A 109 14.78 -30.48 -3.25
N SER A 110 15.34 -29.72 -2.31
CA SER A 110 16.54 -28.94 -2.60
C SER A 110 17.63 -29.92 -2.97
N ILE A 111 18.51 -29.49 -3.86
CA ILE A 111 19.58 -30.36 -4.33
C ILE A 111 20.52 -30.68 -3.15
N ASP A 112 20.69 -29.73 -2.22
CA ASP A 112 21.42 -29.92 -0.97
C ASP A 112 20.78 -30.98 -0.06
N ALA A 113 19.45 -30.95 0.13
CA ALA A 113 18.74 -31.97 0.91
C ALA A 113 18.86 -33.35 0.26
N THR A 114 18.74 -33.41 -1.06
CA THR A 114 18.91 -34.66 -1.83
C THR A 114 20.32 -35.20 -1.72
N CYS A 115 21.34 -34.33 -1.76
CA CYS A 115 22.75 -34.69 -1.58
C CYS A 115 23.00 -35.22 -0.16
N ALA A 116 22.49 -34.54 0.88
CA ALA A 116 22.62 -34.98 2.26
C ALA A 116 21.97 -36.36 2.49
N CYS A 117 20.76 -36.58 1.96
CA CYS A 117 20.10 -37.90 2.00
C CYS A 117 20.93 -38.98 1.30
N LEU A 118 21.53 -38.66 0.15
CA LEU A 118 22.36 -39.61 -0.59
C LEU A 118 23.65 -39.94 0.17
N GLN A 119 24.29 -38.97 0.83
CA GLN A 119 25.44 -39.22 1.71
C GLN A 119 25.09 -40.10 2.90
N ALA A 120 23.93 -39.88 3.53
CA ALA A 120 23.44 -40.75 4.59
C ALA A 120 23.24 -42.19 4.10
N ALA A 121 22.63 -42.37 2.91
CA ALA A 121 22.44 -43.67 2.29
C ALA A 121 23.76 -44.33 1.80
N VAL A 122 24.83 -43.56 1.57
CA VAL A 122 26.18 -44.10 1.35
C VAL A 122 26.71 -44.69 2.64
N ARG A 123 26.70 -43.90 3.73
CA ARG A 123 27.17 -44.37 5.05
C ARG A 123 26.42 -45.60 5.51
N GLU A 124 25.10 -45.61 5.40
CA GLU A 124 24.28 -46.79 5.74
C GLU A 124 24.70 -48.04 4.96
N ALA A 125 24.96 -47.92 3.65
CA ALA A 125 25.42 -49.06 2.85
C ALA A 125 26.88 -49.47 3.16
N GLU A 126 27.71 -48.54 3.60
CA GLU A 126 29.07 -48.83 4.09
C GLU A 126 29.02 -49.58 5.42
N ASP A 127 28.21 -49.11 6.38
CA ASP A 127 27.98 -49.76 7.68
C ASP A 127 27.40 -51.18 7.50
N GLU A 128 26.44 -51.37 6.59
CA GLU A 128 25.91 -52.69 6.26
C GLU A 128 27.00 -53.61 5.67
N SER A 129 27.91 -53.07 4.84
CA SER A 129 29.02 -53.85 4.30
C SER A 129 30.06 -54.22 5.37
N GLU A 130 30.26 -53.35 6.35
CA GLU A 130 31.14 -53.59 7.50
C GLU A 130 30.56 -54.66 8.42
N LYS A 131 29.26 -54.62 8.71
CA LYS A 131 28.56 -55.69 9.45
C LYS A 131 28.71 -57.06 8.78
N LEU A 132 28.58 -57.13 7.45
CA LEU A 132 28.82 -58.38 6.71
C LEU A 132 30.26 -58.90 6.91
N MET A 133 31.24 -57.98 6.99
CA MET A 133 32.63 -58.32 7.24
C MET A 133 32.86 -58.81 8.68
N GLU A 134 32.24 -58.17 9.67
CA GLU A 134 32.26 -58.60 11.07
C GLU A 134 31.62 -59.99 11.26
N ASP A 135 30.50 -60.25 10.58
CA ASP A 135 29.80 -61.53 10.62
C ASP A 135 30.63 -62.67 9.99
N LEU A 136 31.34 -62.38 8.91
CA LEU A 136 32.31 -63.32 8.32
C LEU A 136 33.45 -63.64 9.31
N GLN A 137 34.06 -62.61 9.91
CA GLN A 137 35.14 -62.79 10.89
C GLN A 137 34.70 -63.59 12.12
N SER A 138 33.46 -63.38 12.54
CA SER A 138 32.82 -64.09 13.66
C SER A 138 32.33 -65.50 13.28
N ARG A 139 32.55 -65.95 12.04
CA ARG A 139 32.05 -67.22 11.48
C ARG A 139 30.52 -67.38 11.56
N ARG A 140 29.78 -66.27 11.60
CA ARG A 140 28.30 -66.24 11.57
C ARG A 140 27.74 -66.26 10.14
N LEU A 141 28.59 -66.04 9.14
CA LEU A 141 28.24 -66.00 7.73
C LEU A 141 29.18 -66.89 6.91
N GLU A 142 28.62 -67.69 6.00
CA GLU A 142 29.39 -68.52 5.07
C GLU A 142 30.06 -67.67 3.98
N VAL A 143 31.22 -68.14 3.49
CA VAL A 143 32.07 -67.39 2.55
C VAL A 143 31.34 -67.09 1.24
N ASP A 144 30.67 -68.08 0.64
CA ASP A 144 29.98 -67.89 -0.64
C ASP A 144 28.85 -66.88 -0.53
N ARG A 145 28.10 -66.93 0.58
CA ARG A 145 27.03 -65.96 0.87
C ARG A 145 27.57 -64.57 1.17
N PHE A 146 28.70 -64.46 1.87
CA PHE A 146 29.39 -63.20 2.11
C PHE A 146 29.79 -62.52 0.81
N VAL A 147 30.43 -63.24 -0.12
CA VAL A 147 30.89 -62.66 -1.39
C VAL A 147 29.71 -62.07 -2.17
N ASP A 148 28.61 -62.81 -2.26
CA ASP A 148 27.40 -62.35 -2.95
C ASP A 148 26.77 -61.11 -2.33
N GLU A 149 26.59 -61.07 -1.00
CA GLU A 149 25.95 -59.95 -0.30
C GLU A 149 26.88 -58.73 -0.20
N TYR A 150 28.17 -58.95 0.07
CA TYR A 150 29.17 -57.89 0.21
C TYR A 150 29.41 -57.16 -1.10
N VAL A 151 29.58 -57.88 -2.21
CA VAL A 151 29.77 -57.26 -3.53
C VAL A 151 28.54 -56.42 -3.91
N LYS A 152 27.32 -56.90 -3.61
CA LYS A 152 26.08 -56.14 -3.84
C LYS A 152 26.04 -54.86 -3.01
N LYS A 153 26.31 -54.92 -1.70
CA LYS A 153 26.29 -53.76 -0.80
C LYS A 153 27.41 -52.76 -1.13
N LYS A 154 28.63 -53.22 -1.37
CA LYS A 154 29.77 -52.36 -1.73
C LYS A 154 29.58 -51.68 -3.09
N SER A 155 29.04 -52.42 -4.07
CA SER A 155 28.67 -51.83 -5.37
C SER A 155 27.58 -50.76 -5.23
N LEU A 156 26.60 -50.97 -4.35
CA LEU A 156 25.55 -49.99 -4.08
C LEU A 156 26.12 -48.73 -3.41
N ALA A 157 26.98 -48.89 -2.41
CA ALA A 157 27.66 -47.78 -1.74
C ALA A 157 28.48 -46.93 -2.74
N HIS A 158 29.31 -47.57 -3.57
CA HIS A 158 30.09 -46.86 -4.59
C HIS A 158 29.21 -46.15 -5.63
N LYS A 159 28.14 -46.79 -6.11
CA LYS A 159 27.18 -46.14 -7.02
C LYS A 159 26.53 -44.91 -6.40
N ARG A 160 26.13 -44.97 -5.12
CA ARG A 160 25.54 -43.84 -4.39
C ARG A 160 26.57 -42.73 -4.18
N LYS A 161 27.82 -43.07 -3.84
CA LYS A 161 28.92 -42.13 -3.65
C LYS A 161 29.22 -41.33 -4.92
N ILE A 162 29.40 -42.03 -6.05
CA ILE A 162 29.63 -41.38 -7.35
C ILE A 162 28.46 -40.45 -7.71
N LYS A 163 27.21 -40.91 -7.51
CA LYS A 163 26.03 -40.07 -7.76
C LYS A 163 26.01 -38.82 -6.86
N SER A 164 26.43 -38.93 -5.60
CA SER A 164 26.53 -37.79 -4.68
C SER A 164 27.59 -36.78 -5.10
N GLU A 165 28.76 -37.26 -5.50
CA GLU A 165 29.86 -36.41 -5.98
C GLU A 165 29.47 -35.67 -7.28
N LYS A 166 28.80 -36.37 -8.21
CA LYS A 166 28.29 -35.76 -9.43
C LYS A 166 27.19 -34.74 -9.17
N LEU A 167 26.28 -35.03 -8.26
CA LEU A 167 25.23 -34.08 -7.87
C LEU A 167 25.83 -32.81 -7.28
N LEU A 168 26.84 -32.94 -6.39
CA LEU A 168 27.53 -31.80 -5.79
C LEU A 168 28.28 -30.96 -6.84
N ALA A 169 28.91 -31.60 -7.81
CA ALA A 169 29.58 -30.90 -8.92
C ALA A 169 28.58 -30.06 -9.74
N ILE A 170 27.40 -30.61 -10.05
CA ILE A 170 26.34 -29.90 -10.77
C ILE A 170 25.82 -28.70 -9.96
N VAL A 171 25.65 -28.85 -8.65
CA VAL A 171 25.22 -27.73 -7.77
C VAL A 171 26.23 -26.61 -7.79
N ASN A 172 27.52 -26.93 -7.62
CA ASN A 172 28.59 -25.93 -7.63
C ASN A 172 28.65 -25.20 -8.98
N GLU A 173 28.53 -25.92 -10.09
CA GLU A 173 28.50 -25.33 -11.43
C GLU A 173 27.31 -24.37 -11.62
N GLN A 174 26.10 -24.76 -11.17
CA GLN A 174 24.92 -23.91 -11.23
C GLN A 174 25.05 -22.64 -10.37
N GLN A 175 25.64 -22.75 -9.18
CA GLN A 175 25.90 -21.59 -8.31
C GLN A 175 26.88 -20.61 -8.97
N MET A 176 27.97 -21.12 -9.57
CA MET A 176 28.93 -20.29 -10.31
C MET A 176 28.30 -19.54 -11.50
N ILE A 177 27.37 -20.18 -12.22
CA ILE A 177 26.62 -19.56 -13.33
C ILE A 177 25.64 -18.48 -12.82
N MET A 178 24.96 -18.72 -11.70
CA MET A 178 24.04 -17.75 -11.07
C MET A 178 24.77 -16.51 -10.52
N ASP A 179 25.92 -16.70 -9.87
CA ASP A 179 26.74 -15.60 -9.35
C ASP A 179 27.41 -14.80 -10.47
N GLY A 180 27.79 -15.45 -11.58
CA GLY A 180 28.25 -14.78 -12.80
C GLY A 180 27.19 -13.92 -13.49
N ARG A 181 25.89 -14.23 -13.34
CA ARG A 181 24.79 -13.37 -13.85
C ARG A 181 24.52 -12.17 -12.95
N ARG A 182 24.71 -12.31 -11.63
CA ARG A 182 24.51 -11.22 -10.65
C ARG A 182 25.53 -10.10 -10.79
N THR A 183 26.74 -10.39 -11.29
CA THR A 183 27.76 -9.37 -11.58
C THR A 183 27.54 -8.62 -12.89
N SER A 184 26.71 -9.15 -13.80
CA SER A 184 26.32 -8.49 -15.06
C SER A 184 25.17 -7.49 -14.90
N THR A 185 24.41 -7.53 -13.81
CA THR A 185 23.43 -6.49 -13.46
C THR A 185 24.09 -5.41 -12.61
N ARG A 186 25.15 -4.79 -13.12
CA ARG A 186 25.57 -3.47 -12.65
C ARG A 186 24.70 -2.42 -13.37
N PHE A 187 23.81 -1.84 -12.56
CA PHE A 187 23.50 -0.40 -12.57
C PHE A 187 22.71 0.13 -13.77
N VAL A 188 21.41 0.34 -13.56
CA VAL A 188 20.73 1.51 -14.14
C VAL A 188 20.62 2.52 -12.99
N PRO A 189 21.35 3.65 -13.01
CA PRO A 189 21.11 4.71 -12.06
C PRO A 189 19.71 5.26 -12.34
N TYR A 190 18.83 5.23 -11.36
CA TYR A 190 17.67 6.11 -11.40
C TYR A 190 18.19 7.55 -11.44
N PRO A 191 17.73 8.38 -12.38
CA PRO A 191 18.00 9.81 -12.29
C PRO A 191 17.30 10.31 -11.03
N ASP A 192 18.09 10.85 -10.11
CA ASP A 192 17.62 11.62 -8.97
C ASP A 192 16.85 12.82 -9.52
N GLY A 193 15.53 12.63 -9.63
CA GLY A 193 14.60 13.57 -10.20
C GLY A 193 13.50 13.81 -9.19
N ASN A 194 13.78 14.71 -8.25
CA ASN A 194 12.82 15.58 -7.57
C ASN A 194 11.59 14.86 -6.97
N SER A 195 11.57 14.78 -5.63
CA SER A 195 10.37 14.47 -4.83
C SER A 195 9.18 15.34 -5.26
N GLY A 196 8.39 14.85 -6.21
CA GLY A 196 7.13 15.40 -6.66
C GLY A 196 6.01 14.51 -6.16
N SER A 197 5.27 15.00 -5.16
CA SER A 197 4.07 14.39 -4.59
C SER A 197 3.18 13.71 -5.63
N LEU A 198 2.88 12.42 -5.40
CA LEU A 198 1.86 11.64 -6.09
C LEU A 198 0.43 11.92 -5.58
N TYR A 199 0.17 13.12 -5.07
CA TYR A 199 -1.17 13.51 -4.65
C TYR A 199 -1.73 14.56 -5.61
N PRO A 200 -2.95 14.37 -6.15
CA PRO A 200 -3.63 15.39 -6.92
C PRO A 200 -3.88 16.59 -5.99
N ASN A 201 -3.22 17.71 -6.30
CA ASN A 201 -3.43 18.97 -5.60
C ASN A 201 -4.80 19.53 -6.01
N PRO A 202 -5.77 19.71 -5.10
CA PRO A 202 -7.03 20.37 -5.43
C PRO A 202 -6.74 21.85 -5.64
N ARG A 203 -6.64 22.27 -6.90
CA ARG A 203 -6.64 23.67 -7.29
C ARG A 203 -7.89 24.34 -6.71
N HIS A 204 -7.69 25.12 -5.65
CA HIS A 204 -8.63 26.16 -5.27
C HIS A 204 -8.67 27.19 -6.40
N SER A 205 -9.79 27.18 -7.13
CA SER A 205 -10.17 28.30 -7.98
C SER A 205 -10.99 29.25 -7.13
N TYR A 206 -10.34 30.29 -6.60
CA TYR A 206 -11.04 31.51 -6.20
C TYR A 206 -10.84 32.52 -7.31
N TYR A 207 -11.91 32.75 -8.07
CA TYR A 207 -12.35 34.07 -8.54
C TYR A 207 -13.86 34.01 -8.65
#